data_AF-A0A3B9W7P4-F1
#
_entry.id   AF-A0A3B9W7P4-F1
#
_cell.length_a   1.000
_cell.length_b   1.000
_cell.length_c   1.000
_cell.angle_alpha   90.00
_cell.angle_beta   90.00
_cell.angle_gamma   90.00
#
_symmetry.space_group_name_H-M   'P 1'
#
loop_
_entity.id
_entity.type
_entity.pdbx_description
1 polymer ?
#
loop_
_entity_poly.entity_id
_entity_poly.type
_entity_poly.pdbx_seq_one_letter_code
_entity_poly.pdbx_strand_id
1 'polypeptide(L)' 'KLLEADPRTLRLLRADPFDGEPPRWVRVKSYLYRFATRAEFRETGERWVRMPLGEAIPPLSLRRTPGRRQ' A
#
# COMPACT_ATOMS: atom_id res chain seq x y z
N LYS A 1 -0.46 -7.99 10.73
CA LYS A 1 -0.23 -8.35 9.31
C LYS A 1 -1.41 -7.91 8.44
N LEU A 2 -1.16 -7.15 7.36
CA LEU A 2 -2.22 -6.53 6.55
C LEU A 2 -3.13 -7.54 5.84
N LEU A 3 -2.54 -8.58 5.22
CA LEU A 3 -3.33 -9.60 4.52
C LEU A 3 -4.31 -10.33 5.45
N GLU A 4 -4.02 -10.42 6.76
CA GLU A 4 -4.88 -11.07 7.76
C GLU A 4 -5.90 -10.09 8.38
N ALA A 5 -6.02 -8.86 7.88
CA ALA A 5 -6.83 -7.79 8.50
C ALA A 5 -6.52 -7.56 9.99
N ASP A 6 -5.26 -7.73 10.38
CA ASP A 6 -4.83 -7.50 11.77
C ASP A 6 -5.16 -6.06 12.22
N PRO A 7 -5.95 -5.87 13.28
CA PRO A 7 -6.43 -4.55 13.70
C PRO A 7 -5.30 -3.56 14.02
N ARG A 8 -4.16 -4.04 14.53
CA ARG A 8 -2.99 -3.18 14.80
C ARG A 8 -2.38 -2.64 13.51
N THR A 9 -2.35 -3.45 12.46
CA THR A 9 -1.85 -3.05 11.15
C THR A 9 -2.82 -2.09 10.46
N LEU A 10 -4.13 -2.36 10.52
CA LEU A 10 -5.16 -1.50 9.91
C LEU A 10 -5.20 -0.10 10.55
N ARG A 11 -4.93 0.02 11.85
CA ARG A 11 -4.83 1.31 12.55
C ARG A 11 -3.69 2.21 12.08
N LEU A 12 -2.75 1.72 11.28
CA LEU A 12 -1.72 2.54 10.63
C LEU A 12 -2.28 3.30 9.41
N LEU A 13 -3.40 2.83 8.85
CA LEU A 13 -4.10 3.50 7.78
C LEU A 13 -5.00 4.60 8.36
N ARG A 14 -5.06 5.74 7.68
CA ARG A 14 -5.95 6.85 8.09
C ARG A 14 -7.42 6.43 8.09
N ALA A 15 -7.79 5.63 7.11
CA ALA A 15 -9.09 4.98 6.97
C ALA A 15 -8.83 3.56 6.46
N ASP A 16 -9.54 2.58 7.01
CA ASP A 16 -9.47 1.20 6.56
C ASP A 16 -10.33 1.03 5.30
N PRO A 17 -9.75 0.75 4.12
CA PRO A 17 -10.50 0.57 2.89
C PRO A 17 -11.13 -0.84 2.77
N PHE A 18 -10.92 -1.72 3.75
CA PHE A 18 -11.37 -3.10 3.73
C PHE A 18 -12.47 -3.41 4.74
N ASP A 19 -12.96 -2.40 5.49
CA ASP A 19 -14.02 -2.56 6.49
C ASP A 19 -13.73 -3.67 7.53
N GLY A 20 -12.46 -3.86 7.89
CA GLY A 20 -12.01 -4.92 8.81
C GLY A 20 -11.85 -6.30 8.18
N GLU A 21 -12.14 -6.46 6.88
CA GLU A 21 -12.04 -7.75 6.19
C GLU A 21 -10.67 -7.97 5.55
N PRO A 22 -10.17 -9.23 5.49
CA PRO A 22 -8.92 -9.55 4.81
C PRO A 22 -8.94 -9.18 3.32
N PRO A 23 -7.98 -8.37 2.82
CA PRO A 23 -7.90 -8.07 1.40
C PRO A 23 -7.54 -9.32 0.60
N ARG A 24 -8.16 -9.49 -0.58
CA ARG A 24 -7.88 -10.62 -1.48
C ARG A 24 -6.43 -10.64 -1.97
N TRP A 25 -5.88 -9.47 -2.27
CA TRP A 25 -4.53 -9.29 -2.77
C TRP A 25 -3.90 -8.01 -2.21
N VAL A 26 -2.59 -8.02 -1.97
CA VAL A 26 -1.79 -6.83 -1.67
C VAL A 26 -0.58 -6.80 -2.61
N ARG A 27 -0.26 -5.62 -3.14
CA ARG A 27 0.97 -5.35 -3.89
C ARG A 27 1.63 -4.08 -3.37
N VAL A 28 2.93 -3.92 -3.62
CA VAL A 28 3.67 -2.70 -3.21
C VAL A 28 4.43 -2.13 -4.39
N LYS A 29 4.18 -0.85 -4.69
CA LYS A 29 4.99 -0.04 -5.62
C LYS A 29 5.83 0.93 -4.83
N SER A 30 7.11 1.03 -5.16
CA SER A 30 8.05 1.96 -4.53
C SER A 30 8.27 3.18 -5.41
N TYR A 31 8.43 4.33 -4.76
CA TYR A 31 8.71 5.61 -5.40
C TYR A 31 9.75 6.37 -4.56
N LEU A 32 10.66 7.08 -5.24
CA LEU A 32 11.43 8.15 -4.61
C LEU A 32 10.64 9.44 -4.68
N TYR A 33 10.67 10.19 -3.59
CA TYR A 33 10.09 11.52 -3.51
C TYR A 33 11.21 12.53 -3.37
N ARG A 34 11.12 13.61 -4.15
CA ARG A 34 11.86 14.83 -3.91
C ARG A 34 10.90 16.00 -3.84
N PHE A 35 11.28 17.04 -3.13
CA PHE A 35 10.53 18.29 -3.19
C PHE A 35 10.49 18.82 -4.63
N ALA A 36 9.34 19.35 -5.03
CA ALA A 36 9.22 20.09 -6.27
C ALA A 36 10.02 21.40 -6.17
N THR A 37 10.64 21.79 -7.29
CA THR A 37 11.19 23.13 -7.43
C THR A 37 10.06 24.16 -7.47
N ARG A 38 10.39 25.44 -7.27
CA ARG A 38 9.40 26.53 -7.38
C ARG A 38 8.79 26.60 -8.79
N ALA A 39 9.55 26.29 -9.84
CA ALA A 39 9.05 26.28 -11.21
C ALA A 39 8.04 25.15 -11.42
N GLU A 40 8.41 23.91 -11.05
CA GLU A 40 7.53 22.73 -11.13
C GLU A 40 6.24 22.93 -10.32
N PHE A 41 6.32 23.52 -9.12
CA PHE A 41 5.14 23.81 -8.31
C PHE A 41 4.24 24.87 -8.96
N ARG A 42 4.79 25.92 -9.57
CA ARG A 42 4.00 26.95 -10.27
C ARG A 42 3.27 26.38 -11.49
N GLU A 43 3.85 25.39 -12.14
CA GLU A 43 3.28 24.74 -13.31
C GLU A 43 2.24 23.68 -12.96
N THR A 44 2.55 22.82 -11.98
CA THR A 44 1.75 21.61 -11.69
C THR A 44 0.91 21.70 -10.41
N GLY A 45 1.26 22.60 -9.49
CA GLY A 45 0.69 22.65 -8.13
C GLY A 45 1.16 21.53 -7.20
N GLU A 46 1.99 20.60 -7.67
CA GLU A 46 2.47 19.47 -6.90
C GLU A 46 3.63 19.87 -5.98
N ARG A 47 3.55 19.49 -4.69
CA ARG A 47 4.64 19.76 -3.72
C ARG A 47 5.79 18.76 -3.80
N TRP A 48 5.53 17.59 -4.37
CA TRP A 48 6.48 16.50 -4.47
C TRP A 48 6.51 15.92 -5.87
N VAL A 49 7.70 15.61 -6.36
CA VAL A 49 7.88 14.85 -7.59
C VAL A 49 8.15 13.40 -7.23
N ARG A 50 7.32 12.49 -7.78
CA ARG A 50 7.43 11.05 -7.58
C ARG A 50 8.20 10.41 -8.75
N MET A 51 9.23 9.64 -8.44
CA MET A 51 9.96 8.83 -9.42
C MET A 51 9.71 7.35 -9.13
N PRO A 52 9.09 6.58 -10.05
CA PRO A 52 8.84 5.16 -9.82
C PRO A 52 10.16 4.40 -9.72
N LEU A 53 10.30 3.60 -8.67
CA LEU A 53 11.42 2.68 -8.52
C LEU A 53 11.10 1.27 -9.01
N GLY A 54 9.82 0.88 -8.99
CA GLY A 54 9.35 -0.41 -9.47
C GLY A 54 8.30 -1.04 -8.57
N GLU A 55 7.99 -2.30 -8.85
CA GLU A 55 7.16 -3.14 -7.99
C GLU A 55 8.06 -3.83 -6.96
N ALA A 56 7.94 -3.44 -5.70
CA ALA A 56 8.75 -3.96 -4.60
C ALA A 56 8.23 -5.31 -4.10
N ILE A 57 6.90 -5.50 -4.13
CA ILE A 57 6.25 -6.76 -3.77
C ILE A 57 5.18 -7.05 -4.83
N PRO A 58 5.23 -8.21 -5.50
CA PRO A 58 4.20 -8.61 -6.44
C PRO A 58 2.86 -8.82 -5.74
N PRO A 59 1.75 -9.01 -6.47
CA PRO A 59 0.47 -9.36 -5.85
C PRO A 59 0.58 -10.62 -5.00
N LEU A 60 0.39 -10.49 -3.69
CA LEU A 60 0.35 -11.58 -2.73
C LEU A 60 -1.07 -11.76 -2.18
N SER A 61 -1.46 -13.01 -1.96
CA SER A 61 -2.68 -13.38 -1.23
C SER A 61 -2.33 -14.26 -0.03
N LEU A 62 -3.20 -14.30 0.98
CA LEU A 62 -3.13 -15.35 2.00
C LEU A 62 -3.27 -16.72 1.33
N ARG A 63 -2.25 -17.57 1.47
CA ARG A 63 -2.42 -18.99 1.17
C ARG A 63 -3.35 -19.57 2.23
N ARG A 64 -4.55 -19.95 1.82
CA ARG A 64 -5.47 -20.70 2.67
C ARG A 64 -4.91 -22.11 2.82
N THR A 65 -4.33 -22.43 3.97
CA THR A 65 -4.11 -23.83 4.32
C THR A 65 -5.50 -24.44 4.54
N PRO A 66 -5.89 -25.53 3.84
CA PRO A 66 -7.13 -26.22 4.15
C PRO A 66 -7.04 -26.70 5.61
N GLY A 67 -7.96 -26.26 6.46
CA GLY A 67 -8.01 -26.73 7.84
C GLY A 67 -8.16 -28.24 7.87
N ARG A 68 -7.27 -28.94 8.59
CA ARG A 68 -7.54 -30.32 9.00
C ARG A 68 -8.85 -30.31 9.79
N ARG A 69 -9.89 -30.89 9.20
CA ARG A 69 -11.06 -31.35 9.97
C ARG A 69 -10.57 -32.53 10.81
N GLN A 70 -10.68 -32.40 12.13
CA GLN A 70 -10.79 -33.55 13.05
C GLN A 70 -12.22 -33.55 13.56
#